data_AF-E0Q7U2-F1
#
_entry.id   AF-E0Q7U2-F1
#
_cell.length_a   1.000
_cell.length_b   1.000
_cell.length_c   1.000
_cell.angle_alpha   90.00
_cell.angle_beta   90.00
_cell.angle_gamma   90.00
#
_symmetry.space_group_name_H-M   'P 1'
#
loop_
_entity.id
_entity.type
_entity.pdbx_description
1 polymer ?
#
loop_
_entity_poly.entity_id
_entity_poly.type
_entity_poly.pdbx_seq_one_letter_code
_entity_poly.pdbx_strand_id
1 'polypeptide(L)' 'MNISEICRRCIKAFVNRVPARVTYGVAAALVVVAVLVIELPRLW' A
#
# COMPACT_ATOMS: atom_id res chain seq x y z
N MET A 1 19.67 15.17 18.26
CA MET A 1 19.05 14.77 16.98
C MET A 1 17.67 14.22 17.30
N ASN A 2 16.60 14.91 16.89
CA ASN A 2 15.23 14.63 17.34
C ASN A 2 14.62 13.43 16.58
N ILE A 3 13.86 12.58 17.29
CA ILE A 3 13.16 11.41 16.72
C ILE A 3 12.26 11.79 15.53
N SER A 4 11.59 12.93 15.62
CA SER A 4 10.73 13.46 14.55
C SER A 4 11.48 13.76 13.25
N GLU A 5 12.78 14.09 13.34
CA GLU A 5 13.60 14.39 12.17
C GLU A 5 14.12 13.13 11.49
N ILE A 6 14.47 12.11 12.28
CA ILE A 6 14.81 10.76 11.78
C ILE A 6 13.60 10.15 11.07
N CYS A 7 12.43 10.23 11.70
CA CYS A 7 11.18 9.70 11.13
C CYS A 7 10.84 10.39 9.80
N ARG A 8 10.99 11.73 9.73
CA ARG A 8 10.78 12.49 8.49
C ARG A 8 11.75 12.11 7.37
N ARG A 9 13.02 11.83 7.69
CA ARG A 9 14.02 11.38 6.70
C ARG A 9 13.72 9.96 6.20
N CYS A 10 13.33 9.05 7.09
CA CYS A 10 12.92 7.70 6.71
C CYS A 10 11.69 7.71 5.78
N ILE A 11 10.67 8.51 6.12
CA ILE A 11 9.47 8.64 5.28
C ILE A 11 9.82 9.24 3.91
N LYS A 12 10.65 10.29 3.84
CA LYS A 12 11.09 10.86 2.55
C LYS A 12 11.89 9.85 1.72
N ALA A 13 12.80 9.10 2.34
CA ALA A 13 13.57 8.07 1.66
C ALA A 13 12.66 6.93 1.14
N PHE A 14 11.64 6.57 1.92
CA PHE A 14 10.65 5.56 1.55
C PHE A 14 9.75 6.04 0.40
N VAL A 15 9.21 7.26 0.47
CA VAL A 15 8.40 7.85 -0.61
C VAL A 15 9.19 7.98 -1.91
N ASN A 16 10.49 8.29 -1.85
CA ASN A 16 11.35 8.31 -3.04
C ASN A 16 11.69 6.91 -3.57
N ARG A 17 11.74 5.89 -2.69
CA ARG A 17 12.07 4.51 -3.06
C ARG A 17 10.87 3.67 -3.47
N VAL A 18 9.67 4.00 -3.02
CA VAL A 18 8.44 3.32 -3.42
C VAL A 18 7.98 3.97 -4.71
N PRO A 19 8.28 3.37 -5.89
CA PRO A 19 7.77 3.91 -7.14
C PRO A 19 6.25 3.88 -7.07
N ALA A 20 5.60 4.90 -7.62
CA ALA A 20 4.14 4.96 -7.68
C ALA A 20 3.51 3.68 -8.25
N ARG A 21 4.25 2.96 -9.11
CA ARG A 21 3.88 1.64 -9.62
C ARG A 21 3.60 0.59 -8.52
N VAL A 22 4.37 0.59 -7.42
CA VAL A 22 4.17 -0.34 -6.30
C VAL A 22 2.92 0.03 -5.52
N THR A 23 2.65 1.32 -5.28
CA THR A 23 1.41 1.75 -4.62
C THR A 23 0.17 1.44 -5.47
N TYR A 24 0.23 1.67 -6.79
CA TYR A 24 -0.84 1.25 -7.70
C TYR A 24 -1.03 -0.28 -7.73
N GLY A 25 0.06 -1.04 -7.72
CA GLY A 25 0.00 -2.51 -7.68
C GLY A 25 -0.61 -3.04 -6.40
N VAL A 26 -0.22 -2.50 -5.24
CA VAL A 26 -0.81 -2.86 -3.94
C VAL A 26 -2.28 -2.48 -3.87
N ALA A 27 -2.65 -1.29 -4.37
CA ALA A 27 -4.05 -0.86 -4.43
C ALA A 27 -4.89 -1.79 -5.34
N ALA A 28 -4.38 -2.16 -6.51
CA ALA A 28 -5.08 -3.07 -7.43
C ALA A 28 -5.26 -4.47 -6.81
N ALA A 29 -4.23 -5.01 -6.16
CA ALA A 29 -4.31 -6.30 -5.47
C ALA A 29 -5.36 -6.29 -4.37
N LEU A 30 -5.43 -5.22 -3.56
CA LEU A 30 -6.45 -5.06 -2.52
C LEU A 30 -7.86 -5.02 -3.10
N VAL A 31 -8.06 -4.34 -4.22
CA VAL A 31 -9.37 -4.30 -4.90
C VAL A 31 -9.77 -5.69 -5.39
N VAL A 32 -8.86 -6.44 -6.02
CA VAL A 32 -9.16 -7.80 -6.50
C VAL A 32 -9.54 -8.71 -5.33
N VAL A 33 -8.80 -8.66 -4.21
CA VAL A 33 -9.13 -9.46 -3.01
C VAL A 33 -10.48 -9.06 -2.45
N ALA A 34 -10.79 -7.76 -2.36
CA ALA A 34 -12.08 -7.29 -1.87
C ALA A 34 -13.24 -7.80 -2.74
N VAL A 35 -13.10 -7.72 -4.07
CA VAL A 35 -14.10 -8.26 -5.01
C VAL A 35 -14.24 -9.77 -4.83
N LEU A 36 -13.12 -10.50 -4.72
CA LEU A 36 -13.15 -11.94 -4.54
C LEU A 36 -13.89 -12.34 -3.25
N VAL A 37 -13.67 -11.61 -2.15
CA VAL A 37 -14.33 -11.84 -0.87
C VAL A 37 -15.83 -11.56 -0.92
N ILE A 38 -16.25 -10.54 -1.69
CA ILE A 38 -17.67 -10.19 -1.85
C ILE A 38 -18.39 -11.19 -2.76
N GLU A 39 -17.74 -11.65 -3.82
CA GLU A 39 -18.34 -12.59 -4.79
C GLU A 39 -18.28 -14.05 -4.33
N LEU A 40 -17.30 -14.44 -3.50
CA LEU A 40 -17.20 -15.80 -2.92
C LEU A 40 -18.52 -16.31 -2.27
N PRO A 41 -19.16 -15.55 -1.36
CA PRO A 41 -20.39 -15.98 -0.70
C PRO A 41 -21.61 -15.97 -1.63
N ARG A 42 -21.49 -15.44 -2.84
CA ARG A 42 -22.57 -15.44 -3.85
C ARG A 42 -22.50 -16.65 -4.78
N LEU A 43 -21.36 -17.35 -4.80
CA LEU A 43 -21.10 -18.56 -5.59
C LEU A 43 -21.21 -19.87 -4.78
N TRP A 44 -21.48 -19.77 -3.47
CA TRP A 44 -21.80 -20.87 -2.56
C TRP A 44 -23.32 -20.92 -2.31
#